data_AF-A0A0C2FLB6-F1
#
_entry.id   AF-A0A0C2FLB6-F1
#
_cell.length_a   1.000
_cell.length_b   1.000
_cell.length_c   1.000
_cell.angle_alpha   90.00
_cell.angle_beta   90.00
_cell.angle_gamma   90.00
#
_symmetry.space_group_name_H-M   'P 1'
#
loop_
_entity.id
_entity.type
_entity.pdbx_description
1 polymer ?
#
loop_
_entity_poly.entity_id
_entity_poly.type
_entity_poly.pdbx_seq_one_letter_code
_entity_poly.pdbx_strand_id
1 'polypeptide(L)'
;MQPSTSSVPYTNGTSSTAHDNNLEGSATDNNLKCKEGKEVNGHSHGEGKETKHDKKDKLPRISNKFRKYVVVDTHPNGGASILRTDWNNIRKHFDTEERMEFAKQFIRLGLAESNGVPVFVIGVLENAASYLVDVFQYLHDKHPQLPVKFSGSFLDKKACTCSGWLTHNKQLVETMPFNSYYKQVMETCHHGTFR
;
A
#
# COMPACT_ATOMS: atom_id res chain seq x y z
N MET A 1 -0.45 -0.69 -39.88
CA MET A 1 0.10 -1.92 -39.27
C MET A 1 -0.28 -1.90 -37.80
N GLN A 2 -1.09 -2.87 -37.35
CA GLN A 2 -1.54 -2.95 -35.95
C GLN A 2 -0.49 -3.66 -35.08
N PRO A 3 -0.30 -3.29 -33.81
CA PRO A 3 0.47 -4.08 -32.87
C PRO A 3 -0.42 -5.09 -32.13
N SER A 4 -0.01 -6.35 -32.18
CA SER A 4 -0.65 -7.52 -31.59
C SER A 4 -0.59 -7.50 -30.06
N THR A 5 -1.71 -7.87 -29.44
CA THR A 5 -1.84 -8.12 -28.00
C THR A 5 -1.36 -9.54 -27.66
N SER A 6 -0.38 -9.68 -26.76
CA SER A 6 -0.04 -10.98 -26.16
C SER A 6 -0.57 -11.02 -24.73
N SER A 7 -1.62 -11.82 -24.53
CA SER A 7 -2.16 -12.20 -23.22
C SER A 7 -1.44 -13.45 -22.73
N VAL A 8 -0.98 -13.45 -21.48
CA VAL A 8 -0.39 -14.62 -20.82
C VAL A 8 -1.34 -15.06 -19.70
N PRO A 9 -1.87 -16.30 -19.73
CA PRO A 9 -2.77 -16.80 -18.70
C PRO A 9 -2.00 -17.33 -17.49
N TYR A 10 -2.41 -16.91 -16.28
CA TYR A 10 -2.00 -17.54 -15.03
C TYR A 10 -2.83 -18.81 -14.80
N THR A 11 -2.16 -19.97 -14.81
CA THR A 11 -2.76 -21.28 -14.52
C THR A 11 -2.70 -21.58 -13.01
N ASN A 12 -3.86 -21.85 -12.42
CA ASN A 12 -4.00 -22.40 -11.07
C ASN A 12 -3.55 -23.87 -11.06
N GLY A 13 -2.51 -24.18 -10.26
CA GLY A 13 -2.08 -25.55 -10.00
C GLY A 13 -2.72 -26.10 -8.72
N THR A 14 -3.88 -26.74 -8.87
CA THR A 14 -4.39 -27.71 -7.89
C THR A 14 -3.73 -29.05 -8.21
N SER A 15 -3.02 -29.65 -7.25
CA SER A 15 -2.66 -31.06 -7.30
C SER A 15 -3.06 -31.72 -6.00
N SER A 16 -4.04 -32.61 -6.14
CA SER A 16 -4.47 -33.61 -5.18
C SER A 16 -3.57 -34.84 -5.31
N THR A 17 -3.00 -35.31 -4.21
CA THR A 17 -2.57 -36.70 -4.07
C THR A 17 -2.93 -37.17 -2.68
N ALA A 18 -3.91 -38.07 -2.63
CA ALA A 18 -4.22 -38.91 -1.49
C ALA A 18 -3.11 -39.93 -1.27
N HIS A 19 -2.72 -40.15 -0.02
CA HIS A 19 -2.18 -41.42 0.44
C HIS A 19 -2.55 -41.60 1.91
N ASP A 20 -3.34 -42.65 2.16
CA ASP A 20 -3.65 -43.23 3.46
C ASP A 20 -2.36 -43.71 4.15
N ASN A 21 -2.32 -43.58 5.48
CA ASN A 21 -1.82 -44.61 6.39
C ASN A 21 -2.26 -44.32 7.83
N ASN A 22 -3.04 -45.25 8.37
CA ASN A 22 -3.41 -45.40 9.78
C ASN A 22 -2.17 -45.69 10.64
N LEU A 23 -2.09 -45.09 11.83
CA LEU A 23 -1.62 -45.78 13.03
C LEU A 23 -2.17 -45.10 14.30
N GLU A 24 -2.66 -45.93 15.21
CA GLU A 24 -3.39 -45.62 16.44
C GLU A 24 -2.56 -44.87 17.50
N GLY A 25 -3.24 -44.11 18.37
CA GLY A 25 -2.63 -43.42 19.51
C GLY A 25 -3.62 -42.66 20.39
N SER A 26 -4.51 -43.39 21.07
CA SER A 26 -5.15 -43.11 22.37
C SER A 26 -4.76 -41.83 23.13
N ALA A 27 -5.73 -40.97 23.48
CA ALA A 27 -6.18 -40.70 24.87
C ALA A 27 -6.90 -39.33 25.06
N THR A 28 -8.15 -39.44 25.51
CA THR A 28 -8.88 -38.64 26.52
C THR A 28 -9.23 -37.16 26.28
N ASP A 29 -10.51 -36.98 25.92
CA ASP A 29 -11.55 -36.17 26.58
C ASP A 29 -11.14 -35.05 27.56
N ASN A 30 -11.74 -33.86 27.39
CA ASN A 30 -12.76 -33.38 28.34
C ASN A 30 -13.53 -32.16 27.79
N ASN A 31 -14.80 -32.41 27.47
CA ASN A 31 -15.87 -31.43 27.32
C ASN A 31 -16.48 -31.17 28.69
N LEU A 32 -16.70 -29.91 29.09
CA LEU A 32 -17.65 -29.59 30.16
C LEU A 32 -18.39 -28.28 29.86
N LYS A 33 -19.65 -28.49 29.48
CA LYS A 33 -20.78 -27.55 29.44
C LYS A 33 -21.62 -27.75 30.70
N CYS A 34 -22.01 -26.68 31.40
CA CYS A 34 -23.17 -26.61 32.32
C CYS A 34 -23.59 -25.11 32.40
N LYS A 35 -24.73 -24.67 31.86
CA LYS A 35 -26.15 -24.69 32.36
C LYS A 35 -26.43 -23.85 33.62
N GLU A 36 -26.98 -22.65 33.37
CA GLU A 36 -28.25 -22.03 33.86
C GLU A 36 -28.80 -22.28 35.29
N GLY A 37 -29.14 -21.18 36.00
CA GLY A 37 -29.97 -21.20 37.22
C GLY A 37 -30.09 -19.87 38.02
N LYS A 38 -31.13 -19.07 37.70
CA LYS A 38 -32.10 -18.29 38.52
C LYS A 38 -31.74 -17.38 39.75
N GLU A 39 -32.12 -16.10 39.59
CA GLU A 39 -32.70 -15.02 40.48
C GLU A 39 -32.33 -14.87 41.98
N VAL A 40 -32.05 -13.62 42.43
CA VAL A 40 -32.92 -12.71 43.24
C VAL A 40 -32.16 -11.44 43.73
N ASN A 41 -32.72 -10.27 43.39
CA ASN A 41 -32.82 -8.94 44.04
C ASN A 41 -31.78 -8.39 45.06
N GLY A 42 -31.39 -7.11 44.89
CA GLY A 42 -30.79 -6.27 45.95
C GLY A 42 -30.03 -5.03 45.47
N HIS A 43 -30.62 -3.83 45.64
CA HIS A 43 -29.96 -2.52 45.54
C HIS A 43 -28.93 -2.35 46.68
N SER A 44 -27.76 -1.75 46.40
CA SER A 44 -27.12 -0.63 47.15
C SER A 44 -25.61 -0.56 46.89
N HIS A 45 -25.17 0.64 46.48
CA HIS A 45 -23.82 1.21 46.53
C HIS A 45 -22.64 0.30 46.92
N GLY A 46 -21.78 0.03 45.95
CA GLY A 46 -20.41 -0.45 46.16
C GLY A 46 -19.49 0.24 45.18
N GLU A 47 -18.53 0.99 45.70
CA GLU A 47 -17.45 1.64 44.96
C GLU A 47 -16.75 0.61 44.05
N GLY A 48 -17.04 0.69 42.76
CA GLY A 48 -16.43 -0.15 41.74
C GLY A 48 -15.02 0.35 41.46
N LYS A 49 -14.04 -0.38 42.01
CA LYS A 49 -12.63 -0.36 41.61
C LYS A 49 -12.52 -0.23 40.09
N GLU A 50 -11.96 0.88 39.62
CA GLU A 50 -11.47 1.00 38.25
C GLU A 50 -10.44 -0.12 38.02
N THR A 51 -10.87 -1.19 37.36
CA THR A 51 -9.94 -2.11 36.72
C THR A 51 -9.20 -1.29 35.68
N LYS A 52 -7.91 -1.03 35.94
CA LYS A 52 -6.92 -0.50 34.99
C LYS A 52 -6.85 -1.43 33.76
N HIS A 53 -7.86 -1.35 32.90
CA HIS A 53 -7.67 -1.71 31.50
C HIS A 53 -6.92 -0.54 30.90
N ASP A 54 -5.67 -0.79 30.49
CA ASP A 54 -4.86 0.12 29.71
C ASP A 54 -5.73 0.90 28.74
N LYS A 55 -5.71 2.23 28.85
CA LYS A 55 -6.32 3.14 27.88
C LYS A 55 -5.55 2.94 26.56
N LYS A 56 -5.82 1.85 25.84
CA LYS A 56 -5.43 1.70 24.45
C LYS A 56 -6.09 2.87 23.74
N ASP A 57 -5.28 3.83 23.30
CA ASP A 57 -5.76 4.99 22.58
C ASP A 57 -6.70 4.52 21.47
N LYS A 58 -7.97 4.93 21.56
CA LYS A 58 -8.95 4.50 20.57
C LYS A 58 -8.59 5.19 19.27
N LEU A 59 -8.19 4.39 18.27
CA LEU A 59 -7.91 4.88 16.93
C LEU A 59 -9.07 5.72 16.40
N PRO A 60 -8.79 6.79 15.61
CA PRO A 60 -9.81 7.57 14.95
C PRO A 60 -10.78 6.66 14.19
N ARG A 61 -12.08 6.81 14.48
CA ARG A 61 -13.08 5.94 13.89
C ARG A 61 -13.34 6.33 12.43
N ILE A 62 -13.41 5.31 11.58
CA ILE A 62 -13.91 5.39 10.21
C ILE A 62 -15.39 5.00 10.17
N SER A 63 -16.18 5.65 9.32
CA SER A 63 -17.60 5.37 9.16
C SER A 63 -17.83 3.94 8.66
N ASN A 64 -18.91 3.31 9.12
CA ASN A 64 -19.23 1.92 8.79
C ASN A 64 -19.42 1.71 7.27
N LYS A 65 -19.92 2.73 6.55
CA LYS A 65 -20.07 2.68 5.09
C LYS A 65 -18.74 2.52 4.35
N PHE A 66 -17.66 3.09 4.90
CA PHE A 66 -16.32 3.09 4.32
C PHE A 66 -15.46 1.90 4.74
N ARG A 67 -15.75 1.31 5.91
CA ARG A 67 -14.90 0.28 6.54
C ARG A 67 -14.60 -0.91 5.64
N LYS A 68 -15.55 -1.32 4.79
CA LYS A 68 -15.38 -2.45 3.85
C LYS A 68 -14.40 -2.18 2.70
N TYR A 69 -14.02 -0.93 2.47
CA TYR A 69 -13.09 -0.52 1.41
C TYR A 69 -11.68 -0.19 1.94
N VAL A 70 -11.48 -0.33 3.25
CA VAL A 70 -10.21 -0.07 3.91
C VAL A 70 -9.66 -1.38 4.43
N VAL A 71 -8.44 -1.68 4.03
CA VAL A 71 -7.72 -2.89 4.42
C VAL A 71 -6.56 -2.48 5.31
N VAL A 72 -6.39 -3.21 6.41
CA VAL A 72 -5.19 -3.11 7.25
C VAL A 72 -4.43 -4.40 7.07
N ASP A 73 -3.24 -4.31 6.49
CA ASP A 73 -2.38 -5.46 6.26
C ASP A 73 -1.19 -5.42 7.23
N THR A 74 -0.81 -6.58 7.73
CA THR A 74 0.41 -6.74 8.52
C THR A 74 1.48 -7.36 7.65
N HIS A 75 2.62 -6.68 7.51
CA HIS A 75 3.74 -7.21 6.73
C HIS A 75 4.23 -8.54 7.33
N PRO A 76 4.27 -9.64 6.56
CA PRO A 76 4.46 -10.98 7.13
C PRO A 76 5.81 -11.17 7.84
N ASN A 77 6.87 -10.52 7.33
CA ASN A 77 8.21 -10.67 7.91
C ASN A 77 8.53 -9.60 8.97
N GLY A 78 7.82 -8.48 8.95
CA GLY A 78 8.19 -7.27 9.72
C GLY A 78 7.16 -6.84 10.76
N GLY A 79 5.96 -7.41 10.74
CA GLY A 79 4.88 -7.08 11.67
C GLY A 79 4.31 -5.65 11.53
N ALA A 80 4.83 -4.84 10.61
CA ALA A 80 4.37 -3.46 10.42
C ALA A 80 2.96 -3.42 9.83
N SER A 81 2.14 -2.49 10.31
CA SER A 81 0.77 -2.29 9.83
C SER A 81 0.73 -1.30 8.67
N ILE A 82 0.10 -1.68 7.57
CA ILE A 82 -0.06 -0.92 6.34
C ILE A 82 -1.56 -0.67 6.14
N LEU A 83 -1.94 0.59 5.92
CA LEU A 83 -3.31 0.97 5.62
C LEU A 83 -3.49 1.08 4.10
N ARG A 84 -4.43 0.37 3.50
CA ARG A 84 -4.67 0.39 2.05
C ARG A 84 -6.12 0.62 1.68
N THR A 85 -6.31 1.22 0.51
CA THR A 85 -7.61 1.30 -0.16
C THR A 85 -7.43 1.43 -1.67
N ASP A 86 -8.39 0.91 -2.44
CA ASP A 86 -8.45 1.11 -3.89
C ASP A 86 -9.43 2.25 -4.23
N TRP A 87 -8.87 3.36 -4.72
CA TRP A 87 -9.62 4.56 -5.06
C TRP A 87 -10.65 4.33 -6.17
N ASN A 88 -10.41 3.36 -7.07
CA ASN A 88 -11.38 3.04 -8.12
C ASN A 88 -12.66 2.47 -7.53
N ASN A 89 -12.57 1.65 -6.48
CA ASN A 89 -13.74 1.11 -5.78
C ASN A 89 -14.49 2.21 -5.03
N ILE A 90 -13.75 3.15 -4.41
CA ILE A 90 -14.36 4.32 -3.76
C ILE A 90 -15.11 5.17 -4.77
N ARG A 91 -14.52 5.45 -5.93
CA ARG A 91 -15.17 6.20 -7.01
C ARG A 91 -16.44 5.53 -7.52
N LYS A 92 -16.45 4.20 -7.65
CA LYS A 92 -17.62 3.47 -8.16
C LYS A 92 -18.82 3.49 -7.23
N HIS A 93 -18.61 3.54 -5.91
CA HIS A 93 -19.68 3.30 -4.94
C HIS A 93 -20.12 4.52 -4.13
N PHE A 94 -19.39 5.63 -4.21
CA PHE A 94 -19.68 6.85 -3.45
C PHE A 94 -19.76 8.06 -4.37
N ASP A 95 -20.52 9.07 -3.97
CA ASP A 95 -20.59 10.35 -4.67
C ASP A 95 -19.40 11.27 -4.32
N THR A 96 -19.37 12.48 -4.87
CA THR A 96 -18.27 13.43 -4.64
C THR A 96 -18.14 13.86 -3.18
N GLU A 97 -19.25 14.08 -2.47
CA GLU A 97 -19.23 14.53 -1.07
C GLU A 97 -18.74 13.42 -0.15
N GLU A 98 -19.25 12.20 -0.34
CA GLU A 98 -18.85 11.02 0.39
C GLU A 98 -17.40 10.62 0.10
N ARG A 99 -16.90 10.82 -1.12
CA ARG A 99 -15.49 10.63 -1.45
C ARG A 99 -14.59 11.60 -0.67
N MET A 100 -15.01 12.86 -0.53
CA MET A 100 -14.27 13.83 0.29
C MET A 100 -14.32 13.48 1.77
N GLU A 101 -15.48 13.04 2.26
CA GLU A 101 -15.64 12.55 3.63
C GLU A 101 -14.73 11.35 3.90
N PHE A 102 -14.71 10.39 2.98
CA PHE A 102 -13.84 9.22 3.02
C PHE A 102 -12.36 9.62 3.07
N ALA A 103 -11.91 10.49 2.16
CA ALA A 103 -10.51 10.92 2.11
C ALA A 103 -10.04 11.54 3.44
N LYS A 104 -10.86 12.41 4.04
CA LYS A 104 -10.58 13.01 5.36
C LYS A 104 -10.45 11.95 6.45
N GLN A 105 -11.37 10.98 6.49
CA GLN A 105 -11.34 9.92 7.50
C GLN A 105 -10.18 8.96 7.29
N PHE A 106 -9.88 8.60 6.04
CA PHE A 106 -8.77 7.71 5.69
C PHE A 106 -7.42 8.34 6.07
N ILE A 107 -7.20 9.61 5.73
CA ILE A 107 -5.97 10.34 6.10
C ILE A 107 -5.84 10.44 7.62
N ARG A 108 -6.92 10.81 8.32
CA ARG A 108 -6.93 10.90 9.79
C ARG A 108 -6.61 9.55 10.45
N LEU A 109 -7.11 8.45 9.88
CA LEU A 109 -6.79 7.11 10.37
C LEU A 109 -5.35 6.71 10.04
N GLY A 110 -4.87 6.98 8.83
CA GLY A 110 -3.50 6.64 8.41
C GLY A 110 -2.42 7.39 9.19
N LEU A 111 -2.74 8.60 9.67
CA LEU A 111 -1.89 9.41 10.54
C LEU A 111 -2.21 9.24 12.04
N ALA A 112 -2.96 8.20 12.41
CA ALA A 112 -3.29 7.95 13.80
C ALA A 112 -2.06 7.55 14.62
N GLU A 113 -1.97 8.08 15.82
CA GLU A 113 -0.90 7.79 16.77
C GLU A 113 -1.47 7.15 18.04
N SER A 114 -0.67 6.32 18.69
CA SER A 114 -0.89 5.90 20.07
C SER A 114 0.35 6.26 20.89
N ASN A 115 0.15 6.97 21.99
CA ASN A 115 1.23 7.52 22.82
C ASN A 115 2.30 8.30 22.01
N GLY A 116 1.87 9.07 20.99
CA GLY A 116 2.76 9.85 20.11
C GLY A 116 3.56 9.01 19.10
N VAL A 117 3.22 7.73 18.94
CA VAL A 117 3.84 6.83 17.96
C VAL A 117 2.84 6.50 16.85
N PRO A 118 3.18 6.71 15.57
CA PRO A 118 2.30 6.34 14.45
C PRO A 118 1.96 4.84 14.46
N VAL A 119 0.66 4.55 14.29
CA VAL A 119 0.14 3.18 14.32
C VAL A 119 0.39 2.46 12.99
N PHE A 120 0.31 3.19 11.88
CA PHE A 120 0.54 2.68 10.54
C PHE A 120 1.87 3.20 10.00
N VAL A 121 2.65 2.32 9.36
CA VAL A 121 3.94 2.71 8.75
C VAL A 121 3.73 3.47 7.44
N ILE A 122 2.65 3.15 6.72
CA ILE A 122 2.29 3.80 5.46
C ILE A 122 0.79 3.65 5.17
N GLY A 123 0.21 4.69 4.57
CA GLY A 123 -1.11 4.66 3.97
C GLY A 123 -1.02 4.70 2.45
N VAL A 124 -1.61 3.72 1.77
CA VAL A 124 -1.59 3.61 0.29
C VAL A 124 -3.00 3.77 -0.26
N LEU A 125 -3.17 4.77 -1.13
CA LEU A 125 -4.38 4.92 -1.94
C LEU A 125 -4.04 4.47 -3.36
N GLU A 126 -4.40 3.23 -3.67
CA GLU A 126 -4.17 2.65 -4.99
C GLU A 126 -5.05 3.37 -6.01
N ASN A 127 -4.50 3.62 -7.20
CA ASN A 127 -5.20 4.28 -8.32
C ASN A 127 -5.70 5.71 -8.05
N ALA A 128 -5.33 6.35 -6.94
CA ALA A 128 -5.81 7.69 -6.61
C ALA A 128 -5.33 8.75 -7.61
N ALA A 129 -4.12 8.62 -8.14
CA ALA A 129 -3.54 9.54 -9.11
C ALA A 129 -3.96 9.29 -10.57
N SER A 130 -4.82 8.29 -10.84
CA SER A 130 -5.22 7.89 -12.20
C SER A 130 -5.88 8.99 -13.04
N TYR A 131 -6.39 10.04 -12.40
CA TYR A 131 -7.00 11.19 -13.07
C TYR A 131 -6.02 12.31 -13.39
N LEU A 132 -4.80 12.26 -12.84
CA LEU A 132 -3.79 13.26 -13.09
C LEU A 132 -3.29 13.10 -14.53
N VAL A 133 -3.03 14.24 -15.16
CA VAL A 133 -2.37 14.26 -16.47
C VAL A 133 -0.96 13.68 -16.31
N ASP A 134 -0.39 13.18 -17.41
CA ASP A 134 1.02 12.84 -17.44
C ASP A 134 1.84 14.12 -17.19
N VAL A 135 2.31 14.27 -15.95
CA VAL A 135 3.08 15.44 -15.51
C VAL A 135 4.42 15.49 -16.24
N PHE A 136 4.98 14.34 -16.61
CA PHE A 136 6.25 14.26 -17.33
C PHE A 136 6.10 14.82 -18.74
N GLN A 137 5.05 14.40 -19.47
CA GLN A 137 4.69 14.98 -20.76
C GLN A 137 4.34 16.47 -20.65
N TYR A 138 3.54 16.85 -19.64
CA TYR A 138 3.11 18.23 -19.43
C TYR A 138 4.30 19.18 -19.28
N LEU A 139 5.33 18.78 -18.52
CA LEU A 139 6.54 19.57 -18.35
C LEU A 139 7.34 19.72 -19.64
N HIS A 140 7.39 18.68 -20.50
CA HIS A 140 8.00 18.78 -21.82
C HIS A 140 7.30 19.81 -22.69
N ASP A 141 5.96 19.78 -22.72
CA ASP A 141 5.17 20.64 -23.60
C ASP A 141 5.12 22.10 -23.13
N LYS A 142 5.03 22.34 -21.82
CA LYS A 142 4.85 23.68 -21.24
C LYS A 142 6.13 24.34 -20.76
N HIS A 143 7.11 23.54 -20.35
CA HIS A 143 8.35 24.05 -19.76
C HIS A 143 9.60 23.38 -20.37
N PRO A 144 9.76 23.35 -21.71
CA PRO A 144 10.85 22.63 -22.38
C PRO A 144 12.25 23.13 -21.99
N GLN A 145 12.36 24.41 -21.63
CA GLN A 145 13.61 25.06 -21.25
C GLN A 145 13.88 25.04 -19.73
N LEU A 146 13.04 24.38 -18.93
CA LEU A 146 13.26 24.26 -17.50
C LEU A 146 14.60 23.55 -17.25
N PRO A 147 15.58 24.19 -16.61
CA PRO A 147 16.85 23.53 -16.32
C PRO A 147 16.60 22.46 -15.24
N VAL A 148 16.94 21.21 -15.56
CA VAL A 148 16.86 20.08 -14.63
C VAL A 148 18.25 19.54 -14.33
N LYS A 149 18.42 19.10 -13.10
CA LYS A 149 19.61 18.40 -12.64
C LYS A 149 19.33 16.90 -12.67
N PHE A 150 20.30 16.14 -13.16
CA PHE A 150 20.26 14.68 -13.13
C PHE A 150 21.65 14.16 -12.75
N SER A 151 21.70 12.99 -12.12
CA SER A 151 22.97 12.35 -11.79
C SER A 151 23.54 11.67 -13.04
N GLY A 152 24.68 12.19 -13.49
CA GLY A 152 25.43 11.74 -14.66
C GLY A 152 26.15 10.43 -14.38
N SER A 153 25.44 9.31 -14.44
CA SER A 153 26.03 8.00 -14.76
C SER A 153 25.47 7.44 -16.07
N PHE A 154 24.51 8.15 -16.68
CA PHE A 154 23.78 7.72 -17.87
C PHE A 154 24.18 8.45 -19.16
N LEU A 155 24.97 9.54 -19.06
CA LEU A 155 25.10 10.49 -20.17
C LEU A 155 26.41 10.50 -20.93
N ASP A 156 27.38 9.67 -20.54
CA ASP A 156 28.66 9.69 -21.25
C ASP A 156 28.61 8.84 -22.53
N LYS A 157 27.71 9.19 -23.45
CA LYS A 157 27.72 8.67 -24.83
C LYS A 157 28.64 9.48 -25.75
N LYS A 158 29.24 10.59 -25.27
CA LYS A 158 30.15 11.42 -26.08
C LYS A 158 31.64 11.32 -25.74
N ALA A 159 32.05 10.70 -24.62
CA ALA A 159 33.48 10.55 -24.31
C ALA A 159 34.04 9.12 -24.20
N CYS A 160 33.25 8.05 -24.38
CA CYS A 160 33.80 6.68 -24.30
C CYS A 160 33.44 5.79 -25.49
N THR A 161 34.05 6.06 -26.64
CA THR A 161 34.54 4.94 -27.46
C THR A 161 35.70 4.31 -26.70
N CYS A 162 35.46 3.13 -26.13
CA CYS A 162 36.35 2.24 -25.36
C CYS A 162 36.08 2.24 -23.85
N SER A 163 35.56 1.09 -23.37
CA SER A 163 35.52 0.64 -21.97
C SER A 163 34.58 1.36 -20.98
N GLY A 164 33.49 0.68 -20.61
CA GLY A 164 32.89 0.82 -19.26
C GLY A 164 31.53 1.50 -19.19
N TRP A 165 30.48 0.77 -19.59
CA TRP A 165 29.11 1.05 -19.15
C TRP A 165 29.08 0.90 -17.61
N LEU A 166 28.56 1.90 -16.87
CA LEU A 166 28.47 1.97 -15.39
C LEU A 166 29.63 2.67 -14.65
N THR A 167 30.07 3.84 -15.08
CA THR A 167 30.82 4.75 -14.20
C THR A 167 29.88 5.29 -13.12
N HIS A 168 29.78 4.57 -12.00
CA HIS A 168 29.00 4.90 -10.79
C HIS A 168 29.53 6.16 -10.08
N ASN A 169 29.76 7.26 -10.79
CA ASN A 169 30.11 8.51 -10.18
C ASN A 169 28.83 9.21 -9.70
N LYS A 170 28.36 8.83 -8.51
CA LYS A 170 27.22 9.49 -7.84
C LYS A 170 27.46 10.97 -7.55
N GLN A 171 28.68 11.49 -7.73
CA GLN A 171 29.04 12.89 -7.52
C GLN A 171 28.90 13.75 -8.78
N LEU A 172 28.75 13.14 -9.96
CA LEU A 172 28.54 13.90 -11.20
C LEU A 172 27.07 14.31 -11.31
N VAL A 173 26.82 15.62 -11.20
CA VAL A 173 25.50 16.22 -11.44
C VAL A 173 25.63 17.15 -12.63
N GLU A 174 24.89 16.84 -13.67
CA GLU A 174 24.84 17.67 -14.88
C GLU A 174 23.48 18.38 -14.95
N THR A 175 23.45 19.47 -15.71
CA THR A 175 22.24 20.28 -15.91
C THR A 175 21.90 20.32 -17.39
N MET A 176 20.65 20.04 -17.74
CA MET A 176 20.16 20.17 -19.11
C MET A 176 18.74 20.74 -19.16
N PRO A 177 18.27 21.24 -20.32
CA PRO A 177 16.87 21.56 -20.51
C PRO A 177 15.98 20.31 -20.38
N PHE A 178 14.81 20.44 -19.75
CA PHE A 178 13.85 19.36 -19.55
C PHE A 178 13.49 18.64 -20.86
N ASN A 179 13.38 19.37 -21.97
CA ASN A 179 13.09 18.78 -23.27
C ASN A 179 14.13 17.73 -23.69
N SER A 180 15.42 18.04 -23.52
CA SER A 180 16.51 17.10 -23.82
C SER A 180 16.42 15.87 -22.91
N TYR A 181 16.13 16.07 -21.62
CA TYR A 181 15.99 15.00 -20.65
C TYR A 181 14.81 14.08 -20.98
N TYR A 182 13.66 14.67 -21.29
CA TYR A 182 12.45 13.96 -21.69
C TYR A 182 12.69 13.08 -22.92
N LYS A 183 13.25 13.64 -23.99
CA LYS A 183 13.53 12.88 -25.22
C LYS A 183 14.44 11.70 -24.96
N GLN A 184 15.49 11.92 -24.17
CA GLN A 184 16.40 10.85 -23.81
C GLN A 184 15.70 9.72 -23.05
N VAL A 185 14.93 10.05 -22.01
CA VAL A 185 14.16 9.07 -21.23
C VAL A 185 13.23 8.27 -22.14
N MET A 186 12.54 8.94 -23.07
CA MET A 186 11.62 8.28 -23.99
C MET A 186 12.33 7.40 -25.03
N GLU A 187 13.49 7.81 -25.54
CA GLU A 187 14.30 7.04 -26.49
C GLU A 187 14.91 5.78 -25.85
N THR A 188 15.23 5.83 -24.56
CA THR A 188 15.88 4.72 -23.85
C THR A 188 14.93 3.91 -22.95
N CYS A 189 13.66 4.30 -22.87
CA CYS A 189 12.63 3.58 -22.12
C CYS A 189 12.34 2.22 -22.77
N HIS A 190 12.66 1.16 -22.05
CA HIS A 190 12.46 -0.21 -22.50
C HIS A 190 12.20 -1.12 -21.29
N HIS A 191 11.15 -1.93 -21.35
CA HIS A 191 10.76 -2.88 -20.29
C HIS A 191 10.58 -2.22 -18.90
N GLY A 192 9.98 -1.03 -18.85
CA GLY A 192 9.66 -0.34 -17.59
C GLY A 192 10.82 0.41 -16.93
N THR A 193 11.99 0.49 -17.58
CA THR A 193 13.15 1.26 -17.13
C THR A 193 13.75 2.07 -18.28
N PHE A 194 14.52 3.12 -18.00
CA PHE A 194 15.19 3.95 -19.02
C PHE A 194 16.71 3.99 -18.77
N ARG A 195 17.46 4.35 -19.82
CA ARG A 195 18.93 4.40 -19.84
C ARG A 195 19.53 5.69 -20.42
#